data_AF-A0A2I3G382-F1
#
_entry.id   AF-A0A2I3G382-F1
#
_cell.length_a   1.000
_cell.length_b   1.000
_cell.length_c   1.000
_cell.angle_alpha   90.00
_cell.angle_beta   90.00
_cell.angle_gamma   90.00
#
_symmetry.space_group_name_H-M   'P 1'
#
loop_
_entity.id
_entity.type
_entity.pdbx_description
1 polymer ?
#
loop_
_entity_poly.entity_id
_entity_poly.type
_entity_poly.pdbx_seq_one_letter_code
_entity_poly.pdbx_strand_id
1 'polypeptide(L)' 'MDSNCSCAAGVSCCKQCKCTSCKKSCCSCCPVGCAKCAQGCICKGVSEKCSCCA' A
#
# COMPACT_ATOMS: atom_id res chain seq x y z
N MET A 1 4.54 11.43 -16.26
CA MET A 1 5.27 11.40 -14.97
C MET A 1 4.61 12.45 -14.09
N ASP A 2 3.85 12.04 -13.09
CA ASP A 2 3.28 12.98 -12.12
C ASP A 2 4.42 13.51 -11.24
N SER A 3 4.51 14.82 -11.02
CA SER A 3 5.62 15.45 -10.30
C SER A 3 5.78 14.96 -8.85
N ASN A 4 4.81 14.21 -8.31
CA ASN A 4 4.89 13.59 -6.97
C ASN A 4 5.38 12.13 -6.98
N CYS A 5 5.51 11.48 -8.15
CA CYS A 5 5.89 10.08 -8.28
C CYS A 5 7.22 9.94 -9.01
N SER A 6 8.32 9.94 -8.26
CA SER A 6 9.68 9.61 -8.75
C SER A 6 9.86 8.10 -8.97
N CYS A 7 8.86 7.48 -9.57
CA CYS A 7 8.72 6.04 -9.75
C CYS A 7 9.59 5.57 -10.92
N ALA A 8 10.90 5.87 -10.86
CA ALA A 8 11.90 5.31 -11.76
C ALA A 8 12.06 3.82 -11.44
N ALA A 9 12.11 2.99 -12.48
CA ALA A 9 12.06 1.53 -12.39
C ALA A 9 12.86 0.97 -11.20
N GLY A 10 12.16 0.49 -10.17
CA GLY A 10 12.73 -0.19 -9.00
C GLY A 10 13.07 0.68 -7.79
N VAL A 11 13.00 2.02 -7.88
CA VAL A 11 13.41 2.93 -6.80
C VAL A 11 12.18 3.38 -6.00
N SER A 12 11.78 2.58 -5.01
CA SER A 12 10.86 2.96 -3.92
C SER A 12 9.51 3.58 -4.32
N CYS A 13 8.44 2.83 -4.11
CA CYS A 13 7.09 3.32 -4.35
C CYS A 13 6.76 4.52 -3.43
N CYS A 14 6.40 5.67 -3.99
CA CYS A 14 6.07 6.89 -3.22
C CYS A 14 4.75 6.72 -2.42
N LYS A 15 4.51 7.51 -1.36
CA LYS A 15 3.33 7.34 -0.45
C LYS A 15 1.98 7.40 -1.17
N GLN A 16 1.87 8.19 -2.24
CA GLN A 16 0.64 8.36 -3.01
C GLN A 16 0.87 8.06 -4.50
N CYS A 17 1.66 7.02 -4.78
CA CYS A 17 1.90 6.55 -6.13
C CYS A 17 0.62 5.93 -6.74
N LYS A 18 0.23 6.37 -7.94
CA LYS A 18 -0.86 5.77 -8.73
C LYS A 18 -0.37 4.86 -9.86
N CYS A 19 0.94 4.61 -9.94
CA CYS A 19 1.49 3.76 -11.01
C CYS A 19 1.05 2.31 -10.83
N THR A 20 0.55 1.69 -11.90
CA THR A 20 0.13 0.27 -11.94
C THR A 20 1.29 -0.70 -11.68
N SER A 21 2.52 -0.32 -12.00
CA SER A 21 3.75 -1.06 -11.68
C SER A 21 4.02 -1.12 -10.17
N CYS A 22 3.50 -0.16 -9.42
CA CYS A 22 3.87 0.09 -8.03
C CYS A 22 2.85 -0.53 -7.08
N LYS A 23 3.06 -1.80 -6.72
CA LYS A 23 2.19 -2.52 -5.79
C LYS A 23 2.50 -2.14 -4.34
N LYS A 24 1.80 -1.13 -3.83
CA LYS A 24 1.88 -0.77 -2.40
C LYS A 24 0.79 -1.45 -1.60
N SER A 25 1.14 -1.87 -0.38
CA SER A 25 0.12 -2.23 0.60
C SER A 25 -0.62 -0.98 1.06
N CYS A 26 -1.93 -1.11 1.29
CA CYS A 26 -2.78 -0.02 1.76
C CYS A 26 -2.48 0.41 3.20
N CYS A 27 -1.78 -0.43 3.96
CA CYS A 27 -1.38 -0.17 5.34
C CYS A 27 -0.14 -1.00 5.68
N SER A 28 0.67 -0.53 6.62
CA SER A 28 1.87 -1.24 7.09
C SER A 28 1.56 -2.57 7.77
N CYS A 29 0.33 -2.76 8.26
CA CYS A 29 -0.07 -3.95 9.02
C CYS A 29 -0.56 -5.13 8.18
N CYS A 30 -0.61 -4.99 6.84
CA CYS A 30 -1.10 -6.00 5.92
C CYS A 30 -0.13 -6.20 4.76
N PRO A 31 -0.04 -7.41 4.20
CA PRO A 31 0.67 -7.63 2.95
C PRO A 31 -0.05 -6.96 1.77
N VAL A 32 0.70 -6.71 0.70
CA VAL A 32 0.13 -6.24 -0.56
C VAL A 32 -0.85 -7.30 -1.10
N GLY A 33 -2.07 -6.88 -1.43
CA GLY A 33 -3.12 -7.81 -1.87
C GLY A 33 -3.94 -8.47 -0.77
N CYS A 34 -3.95 -7.91 0.46
CA CYS A 34 -4.88 -8.36 1.49
C CYS A 34 -6.33 -8.35 0.98
N ALA A 35 -6.99 -9.53 0.99
CA ALA A 35 -8.33 -9.71 0.44
C ALA A 35 -9.37 -8.82 1.13
N LYS A 36 -9.29 -8.69 2.45
CA LYS A 36 -10.16 -7.81 3.24
C LYS A 36 -9.94 -6.33 2.94
N CYS A 37 -8.73 -5.94 2.56
CA CYS A 37 -8.42 -4.56 2.21
C CYS A 37 -8.61 -4.24 0.72
N ALA A 38 -8.85 -5.24 -0.15
CA ALA A 38 -8.99 -5.05 -1.58
C ALA A 38 -10.19 -4.16 -1.96
N GLN A 39 -11.23 -4.14 -1.12
CA GLN A 39 -12.40 -3.28 -1.29
C GLN A 39 -12.26 -1.93 -0.56
N GLY A 40 -11.23 -1.77 0.27
CA GLY A 40 -11.00 -0.62 1.13
C GLY A 40 -10.28 -1.03 2.41
N CYS A 41 -9.27 -0.27 2.82
CA CYS A 41 -8.51 -0.58 4.02
C CYS A 41 -9.36 -0.35 5.28
N ILE A 42 -9.74 -1.43 5.96
CA ILE A 42 -10.48 -1.36 7.24
C ILE A 42 -9.56 -1.20 8.46
N CYS A 43 -8.25 -1.33 8.24
CA CYS A 43 -7.27 -1.31 9.30
C CYS A 43 -7.19 0.10 9.90
N LYS A 44 -7.58 0.24 11.17
CA LYS A 44 -7.44 1.48 11.95
C LYS A 44 -6.00 1.66 12.49
N GLY A 45 -5.01 1.18 11.76
CA GLY A 45 -3.74 0.68 12.30
C GLY A 45 -2.80 1.73 12.90
N VAL A 46 -2.10 1.31 13.96
CA VAL A 46 -0.80 1.86 14.38
C VAL A 46 0.28 0.76 14.51
N SER A 47 -0.09 -0.53 14.46
CA SER A 47 0.82 -1.66 14.73
C SER A 47 1.18 -2.44 13.46
N GLU A 48 2.33 -3.12 13.45
CA GLU A 48 2.85 -3.93 12.33
C GLU A 48 1.99 -5.14 11.99
N LYS A 49 1.11 -5.57 12.89
CA LYS A 49 0.19 -6.69 12.66
C LYS A 49 -1.21 -6.27 13.08
N CYS A 50 -2.19 -6.51 12.22
CA CYS A 50 -3.59 -6.26 12.53
C CYS A 50 -4.33 -7.57 12.76
N SER A 51 -5.20 -7.59 13.77
CA SER A 51 -6.09 -8.72 14.07
C SER A 51 -7.33 -8.73 13.17
N CYS A 52 -7.70 -7.58 12.58
CA CYS A 52 -8.87 -7.47 11.71
C CYS A 52 -8.70 -8.16 10.35
N CYS A 53 -7.46 -8.31 9.86
CA CYS A 53 -7.16 -8.91 8.57
C CYS A 53 -6.35 -10.22 8.66
N ALA A 54 -6.23 -10.78 9.87
CA ALA A 54 -5.84 -12.17 10.07
C ALA A 54 -6.86 -13.12 9.42
#